data_AF-A0A7C9K247-F1
#
_entry.id   AF-A0A7C9K247-F1
#
_cell.length_a   1.000
_cell.length_b   1.000
_cell.length_c   1.000
_cell.angle_alpha   90.00
_cell.angle_beta   90.00
_cell.angle_gamma   90.00
#
_symmetry.space_group_name_H-M   'P 1'
#
loop_
_entity.id
_entity.type
_entity.pdbx_description
1 polymer ?
#
loop_
_entity_poly.entity_id
_entity_poly.type
_entity_poly.pdbx_seq_one_letter_code
_entity_poly.pdbx_strand_id
1 'polypeptide(L)' 'MNVGLSSIQRWVSQYRKEQSGVTPKASALTPEQIRIQELEKQVKQLKSDNALLKKASAFFAMEMNNGSK' A
#
# COMPACT_ATOMS: atom_id res chain seq x y z
N MET A 1 24.10 -7.85 -9.68
CA MET A 1 23.45 -6.56 -10.01
C MET A 1 24.52 -5.48 -9.95
N ASN A 2 24.99 -4.99 -11.10
CA ASN A 2 26.08 -4.02 -11.19
C ASN A 2 25.53 -2.59 -11.10
N VAL A 3 25.13 -2.17 -9.90
CA VAL A 3 24.66 -0.81 -9.66
C VAL A 3 25.89 0.09 -9.54
N GLY A 4 26.04 1.04 -10.46
CA GLY A 4 27.18 1.96 -10.45
C GLY A 4 27.24 2.81 -9.18
N LEU A 5 28.46 3.08 -8.69
CA LEU A 5 28.71 3.88 -7.49
C LEU A 5 28.01 5.25 -7.53
N SER A 6 27.92 5.84 -8.73
CA SER A 6 27.24 7.11 -9.01
C SER A 6 25.72 7.04 -8.78
N SER A 7 25.08 5.91 -9.08
CA SER A 7 23.65 5.70 -8.85
C SER A 7 23.34 5.65 -7.36
N ILE A 8 24.17 4.94 -6.58
CA ILE A 8 24.03 4.83 -5.12
C ILE A 8 24.25 6.20 -4.46
N GLN A 9 25.29 6.94 -4.86
CA GLN A 9 25.53 8.29 -4.32
C GLN A 9 24.35 9.24 -4.59
N ARG A 10 23.72 9.14 -5.77
CA ARG A 10 22.56 9.95 -6.12
C ARG A 10 21.35 9.61 -5.25
N TRP A 11 21.10 8.33 -4.97
CA TRP A 11 20.04 7.90 -4.05
C TRP A 11 20.29 8.34 -2.62
N VAL A 12 21.53 8.22 -2.12
CA VAL A 12 21.88 8.68 -0.77
C VAL A 12 21.71 10.20 -0.65
N SER A 13 22.09 10.96 -1.67
CA SER A 13 21.90 12.41 -1.68
C SER A 13 20.41 12.79 -1.69
N GLN A 14 19.60 12.06 -2.46
CA GLN A 14 18.15 12.28 -2.51
C GLN A 14 17.49 11.95 -1.17
N TYR A 15 17.81 10.79 -0.57
CA TYR A 15 17.30 10.37 0.73
C TYR A 15 17.62 11.37 1.84
N ARG A 16 18.85 11.93 1.84
CA ARG A 16 19.25 12.98 2.80
C ARG A 16 18.45 14.28 2.60
N LYS A 17 18.14 14.66 1.36
CA LYS A 17 17.31 15.84 1.05
C LYS A 17 15.86 15.65 1.52
N GLU A 18 15.31 14.46 1.31
CA GLU A 18 13.98 14.09 1.80
C GLU A 18 13.92 14.11 3.34
N GLN A 19 14.95 13.60 4.05
CA GLN A 19 15.05 13.73 5.51
C GLN A 19 15.11 15.19 5.99
N SER A 20 15.72 16.09 5.21
CA SER A 20 15.74 17.53 5.52
C SER A 20 14.45 18.27 5.13
N GLY A 21 13.38 17.56 4.73
CA GLY A 21 12.10 18.16 4.36
C GLY A 21 12.07 18.81 2.98
N VAL A 22 13.12 18.64 2.17
CA VAL A 22 13.18 19.16 0.80
C VAL A 22 12.54 18.14 -0.12
N THR A 23 11.27 18.38 -0.50
CA THR A 23 10.54 17.53 -1.44
C THR A 23 11.12 17.74 -2.85
N PRO A 24 11.59 16.68 -3.53
CA PRO A 24 12.06 16.81 -4.91
C PRO A 24 10.91 17.28 -5.81
N LYS A 25 11.05 18.48 -6.39
CA LYS A 25 10.10 19.02 -7.36
C LYS A 25 10.43 18.42 -8.74
N ALA A 26 10.02 17.17 -8.97
CA ALA A 26 10.16 16.54 -10.28
C ALA A 26 8.89 15.75 -10.64
N SER A 27 8.25 16.22 -11.70
CA SER A 27 7.19 15.53 -12.46
C SER A 27 7.75 14.23 -13.05
N ALA A 28 7.63 13.13 -12.32
CA ALA A 28 7.54 11.75 -12.80
C ALA A 28 7.47 10.89 -11.53
N LEU A 29 6.33 10.22 -11.31
CA LEU A 29 6.13 9.35 -10.15
C LEU A 29 7.36 8.45 -9.97
N THR A 30 8.06 8.56 -8.85
CA THR A 30 9.25 7.72 -8.62
C THR A 30 8.81 6.25 -8.62
N PRO A 31 9.67 5.29 -9.01
CA PRO A 31 9.31 3.87 -8.98
C PRO A 31 8.79 3.41 -7.61
N GLU A 32 9.30 4.02 -6.54
CA GLU A 32 8.84 3.83 -5.18
C GLU A 32 7.42 4.39 -4.95
N GLN A 33 7.10 5.59 -5.44
CA GLN A 33 5.74 6.14 -5.35
C GLN A 33 4.72 5.33 -6.15
N ILE A 34 5.11 4.79 -7.33
CA ILE A 34 4.26 3.85 -8.08
C ILE A 34 3.99 2.61 -7.23
N ARG A 35 5.03 2.08 -6.57
CA ARG A 35 4.89 0.91 -5.71
C ARG A 35 4.01 1.20 -4.50
N ILE A 36 4.14 2.37 -3.89
CA ILE A 36 3.29 2.81 -2.77
C ILE A 36 1.83 2.89 -3.22
N GLN A 37 1.54 3.52 -4.36
CA GLN A 37 0.18 3.64 -4.88
C GLN A 37 -0.45 2.27 -5.21
N GLU A 38 0.33 1.37 -5.80
CA GLU A 38 -0.09 -0.01 -6.08
C GLU A 38 -0.43 -0.75 -4.77
N LEU A 39 0.43 -0.64 -3.75
CA LEU A 39 0.21 -1.25 -2.45
C LEU A 39 -1.01 -0.65 -1.72
N GLU A 40 -1.18 0.67 -1.76
CA GLU A 40 -2.35 1.34 -1.17
C GLU A 40 -3.66 0.85 -1.79
N LYS A 41 -3.68 0.68 -3.12
CA LYS A 41 -4.84 0.13 -3.83
C LYS A 41 -5.16 -1.30 -3.39
N GLN A 42 -4.13 -2.16 -3.28
CA GLN A 42 -4.29 -3.54 -2.82
C GLN A 42 -4.80 -3.60 -1.38
N VAL A 43 -4.23 -2.79 -0.47
CA VAL A 43 -4.69 -2.71 0.93
C VAL A 43 -6.14 -2.25 1.01
N LYS A 44 -6.56 -1.28 0.20
CA LYS A 44 -7.95 -0.81 0.16
C LYS A 44 -8.90 -1.94 -0.27
N GLN A 45 -8.55 -2.67 -1.32
CA GLN A 45 -9.34 -3.80 -1.81
C GLN A 45 -9.44 -4.92 -0.76
N LEU A 46 -8.32 -5.30 -0.15
CA LEU A 46 -8.31 -6.33 0.90
C LEU A 46 -9.17 -5.92 2.10
N LYS A 47 -9.15 -4.65 2.49
CA LYS A 47 -10.00 -4.14 3.57
C LYS A 47 -11.49 -4.21 3.21
N SER A 48 -11.89 -3.86 1.99
CA SER A 48 -13.29 -3.98 1.57
C SER A 48 -13.74 -5.43 1.52
N ASP A 49 -12.91 -6.33 1.01
CA ASP A 49 -13.24 -7.76 0.90
C ASP A 49 -13.38 -8.39 2.29
N ASN A 50 -12.47 -8.07 3.20
CA ASN A 50 -12.55 -8.53 4.58
C ASN A 50 -13.81 -8.00 5.30
N ALA A 51 -14.18 -6.74 5.06
CA ALA A 51 -15.40 -6.17 5.61
C ALA A 51 -16.65 -6.86 5.05
N LEU A 52 -16.68 -7.20 3.77
CA LEU A 52 -17.78 -7.95 3.15
C LEU A 52 -17.87 -9.37 3.73
N LEU A 53 -16.74 -10.09 3.81
CA LEU A 53 -16.68 -11.43 4.38
C LEU A 53 -17.18 -11.45 5.82
N LYS A 54 -16.79 -10.47 6.65
CA LYS A 54 -17.28 -10.34 8.03
C LYS A 54 -18.79 -10.13 8.11
N LYS A 55 -19.35 -9.32 7.21
CA LYS A 55 -20.80 -9.11 7.13
C LYS A 55 -21.53 -10.39 6.70
N ALA A 56 -21.01 -11.07 5.69
CA ALA A 56 -21.57 -12.35 5.22
C ALA A 56 -21.51 -13.41 6.33
N SER A 57 -20.37 -13.56 7.01
CA SER A 57 -20.25 -14.51 8.11
C SER A 57 -21.21 -14.21 9.26
N ALA A 58 -21.43 -12.93 9.59
CA ALA A 58 -22.40 -12.53 10.60
C ALA A 58 -23.84 -12.85 10.16
N PHE A 59 -24.18 -12.60 8.89
CA PHE A 59 -25.47 -12.94 8.31
C PHE A 59 -25.74 -14.44 8.38
N PHE A 60 -24.82 -15.27 7.89
CA PHE A 60 -24.97 -16.72 7.90
C PHE A 60 -25.04 -17.29 9.32
N ALA A 61 -24.24 -16.77 10.26
CA ALA A 61 -24.33 -17.17 11.66
C ALA A 61 -25.71 -16.86 12.26
N MET A 62 -26.31 -15.73 11.90
CA MET A 62 -27.66 -15.34 12.33
C MET A 62 -28.74 -16.21 11.67
N GLU A 63 -28.62 -16.50 10.38
CA GLU A 63 -29.55 -17.36 9.63
C GLU A 63 -29.57 -18.80 10.17
N MET A 64 -28.38 -19.37 10.42
CA MET A 64 -28.22 -20.70 11.05
C MET A 64 -28.90 -20.77 12.43
N ASN A 65 -28.81 -19.70 13.23
CA ASN A 65 -29.44 -19.65 14.55
C ASN A 65 -30.98 -19.51 14.47
N ASN A 66 -31.50 -18.84 13.44
CA ASN A 66 -32.95 -18.63 13.28
C ASN A 66 -33.68 -19.85 12.70
N GLY A 67 -33.01 -20.68 11.89
CA GLY A 67 -33.58 -21.94 11.37
C GLY A 67 -33.60 -23.10 12.39
N SER A 68 -33.03 -22.91 13.58
CA SER A 68 -33.02 -23.89 14.68
C SER A 68 -34.19 -23.72 15.67
N LYS A 69 -35.14 -22.81 15.40
CA LYS A 69 -36.40 -22.64 16.15
C LYS A 69 -37.57 -23.16 15.35
#